data_AF-A0A7Y0SCM1-F1
#
_entry.id   AF-A0A7Y0SCM1-F1
#
_cell.length_a   1.000
_cell.length_b   1.000
_cell.length_c   1.000
_cell.angle_alpha   90.00
_cell.angle_beta   90.00
_cell.angle_gamma   90.00
#
_symmetry.space_group_name_H-M   'P 1'
#
loop_
_entity.id
_entity.type
_entity.pdbx_description
1 polymer ?
#
loop_
_entity_poly.entity_id
_entity_poly.type
_entity_poly.pdbx_seq_one_letter_code
_entity_poly.pdbx_strand_id
1 'polypeptide(L)'
;FTTEEGIDQLKKTILQLAVMGKLVPQDPSDEPAAELLKRIAEEKAQLVKEKKIKKQKALPPISEDEKPFELPSGWEWCHLPDLGELARGKSKH
;
A
#
# COMPACT_ATOMS: atom_id res chain seq x y z
N PHE A 1 -34.57 -13.37 -4.01
CA PHE A 1 -33.23 -12.93 -3.56
C PHE A 1 -32.11 -13.34 -4.53
N THR A 2 -32.42 -13.54 -5.83
CA THR A 2 -31.46 -14.04 -6.84
C THR A 2 -31.72 -13.36 -8.19
N THR A 3 -31.83 -12.04 -8.21
CA THR A 3 -31.70 -11.28 -9.46
C THR A 3 -30.22 -11.13 -9.79
N GLU A 4 -29.85 -11.07 -11.07
CA GLU A 4 -28.44 -10.89 -11.50
C GLU A 4 -27.82 -9.64 -10.86
N GLU A 5 -28.58 -8.56 -10.75
CA GLU A 5 -28.18 -7.32 -10.09
C GLU A 5 -27.78 -7.54 -8.62
N GLY A 6 -28.52 -8.37 -7.88
CA GLY A 6 -28.20 -8.69 -6.49
C GLY A 6 -26.90 -9.50 -6.36
N ILE A 7 -26.62 -10.39 -7.31
CA ILE A 7 -25.37 -11.17 -7.35
C ILE A 7 -24.18 -10.25 -7.63
N ASP A 8 -24.32 -9.31 -8.55
CA ASP A 8 -23.25 -8.38 -8.89
C ASP A 8 -22.97 -7.36 -7.79
N GLN A 9 -24.00 -6.89 -7.09
CA GLN A 9 -23.82 -6.04 -5.92
C GLN A 9 -23.09 -6.79 -4.79
N LEU A 10 -23.40 -8.07 -4.58
CA LEU A 10 -22.71 -8.90 -3.60
C LEU A 10 -21.22 -9.06 -3.95
N LYS A 11 -20.90 -9.40 -5.21
CA LYS A 11 -19.50 -9.51 -5.68
C LYS A 11 -18.72 -8.22 -5.46
N LYS A 12 -19.30 -7.07 -5.81
CA LYS A 12 -18.67 -5.76 -5.60
C LYS A 12 -18.40 -5.51 -4.12
N THR A 13 -19.35 -5.83 -3.25
CA THR A 13 -19.21 -5.66 -1.81
C THR A 13 -18.08 -6.54 -1.25
N ILE A 14 -18.03 -7.81 -1.66
CA ILE A 14 -16.95 -8.74 -1.25
C ILE A 14 -15.58 -8.22 -1.71
N LEU A 15 -15.47 -7.75 -2.95
CA LEU A 15 -14.23 -7.19 -3.48
C LEU A 15 -13.79 -5.95 -2.69
N GLN A 16 -14.72 -5.05 -2.35
CA GLN A 16 -14.43 -3.89 -1.53
C GLN A 16 -13.90 -4.29 -0.15
N LEU A 17 -14.56 -5.24 0.52
CA LEU A 17 -14.10 -5.75 1.82
C LEU A 17 -12.71 -6.42 1.72
N ALA A 18 -12.42 -7.09 0.60
CA ALA A 18 -11.11 -7.69 0.35
C ALA A 18 -10.02 -6.62 0.28
N VAL A 19 -10.25 -5.57 -0.50
CA VAL A 19 -9.31 -4.45 -0.67
C VAL A 19 -9.08 -3.71 0.64
N MET A 20 -10.11 -3.61 1.50
CA MET A 20 -10.00 -3.00 2.84
C MET A 20 -9.33 -3.91 3.89
N GLY A 21 -8.97 -5.16 3.54
CA GLY A 21 -8.41 -6.12 4.50
C GLY A 21 -9.42 -6.65 5.52
N LYS A 22 -10.73 -6.49 5.29
CA LYS A 22 -11.80 -6.84 6.25
C LYS A 22 -12.36 -8.25 6.10
N LEU A 23 -11.85 -9.05 5.15
CA LEU A 23 -12.32 -10.42 4.91
C LEU A 23 -11.71 -11.45 5.87
N VAL A 24 -10.64 -11.11 6.57
CA VAL A 24 -9.93 -12.00 7.49
C VAL A 24 -9.67 -11.26 8.80
N PRO A 25 -9.85 -11.93 9.97
CA PRO A 25 -9.47 -11.34 11.26
C PRO A 25 -8.00 -10.92 11.23
N GLN A 26 -7.70 -9.70 11.65
CA GLN A 26 -6.31 -9.24 11.79
C GLN A 26 -5.70 -9.81 13.06
N ASP A 27 -4.44 -10.23 12.99
CA ASP A 27 -3.69 -10.67 14.17
C ASP A 27 -3.01 -9.45 14.82
N PRO A 28 -3.32 -9.12 16.09
CA PRO A 28 -2.66 -8.02 16.78
C PRO A 28 -1.15 -8.21 17.00
N SER A 29 -0.65 -9.44 16.83
CA SER A 29 0.78 -9.76 16.94
C SER A 29 1.55 -9.58 15.64
N ASP A 30 0.85 -9.33 14.53
CA ASP A 30 1.50 -9.01 13.24
C ASP A 30 2.33 -7.73 13.36
N GLU A 31 3.45 -7.71 12.65
CA GLU A 31 4.32 -6.54 12.60
C GLU A 31 3.57 -5.35 11.94
N PRO A 32 3.55 -4.17 12.58
CA PRO A 32 2.99 -2.97 11.96
C PRO A 32 3.76 -2.59 10.69
N ALA A 33 3.04 -2.21 9.64
CA ALA A 33 3.60 -1.74 8.38
C ALA A 33 4.60 -0.58 8.57
N ALA A 34 4.42 0.23 9.61
CA ALA A 34 5.34 1.30 10.02
C ALA A 34 6.78 0.82 10.25
N GLU A 35 6.97 -0.35 10.85
CA GLU A 35 8.31 -0.90 11.11
C GLU A 35 8.99 -1.36 9.81
N LEU A 36 8.22 -1.90 8.86
CA LEU A 36 8.73 -2.21 7.53
C LEU A 36 9.09 -0.94 6.75
N LEU A 37 8.23 0.08 6.76
CA LEU A 37 8.47 1.34 6.07
C LEU A 37 9.71 2.06 6.61
N LYS A 38 9.93 2.02 7.92
CA LYS A 38 11.15 2.54 8.56
C LYS A 38 12.40 1.82 8.05
N ARG A 39 12.40 0.49 8.00
CA ARG A 39 13.54 -0.30 7.46
C ARG A 39 13.80 0.03 5.99
N ILE A 40 12.75 0.16 5.17
CA ILE A 40 12.88 0.54 3.76
C ILE A 40 13.48 1.94 3.62
N ALA A 41 13.06 2.91 4.45
CA ALA A 41 13.59 4.26 4.43
C ALA A 41 15.08 4.30 4.78
N GLU A 42 15.51 3.54 5.79
CA GLU A 42 16.91 3.38 6.18
C GLU A 42 17.76 2.74 5.07
N GLU A 43 17.28 1.64 4.49
CA GLU A 43 17.96 0.96 3.37
C GLU A 43 18.08 1.87 2.15
N LYS A 44 17.02 2.61 1.81
CA LYS A 44 17.07 3.61 0.72
C LYS A 44 18.09 4.70 0.99
N ALA A 45 18.16 5.22 2.22
CA ALA A 45 19.15 6.24 2.57
C ALA A 45 20.58 5.72 2.38
N GLN A 46 20.82 4.45 2.72
CA GLN A 46 22.09 3.77 2.44
C GLN A 46 22.37 3.63 0.94
N LEU A 47 21.41 3.15 0.14
CA LEU A 47 21.58 2.98 -1.30
C LEU A 47 21.79 4.31 -2.05
N VAL A 48 21.17 5.40 -1.59
CA VAL A 48 21.42 6.76 -2.10
C VAL A 48 22.85 7.19 -1.78
N LYS A 49 23.35 6.91 -0.56
CA LYS A 49 24.74 7.21 -0.16
C LYS A 49 25.74 6.41 -0.99
N GLU A 50 25.41 5.16 -1.31
CA GLU A 50 26.19 4.28 -2.20
C GLU A 50 26.05 4.64 -3.69
N LYS A 51 25.23 5.64 -4.04
CA LYS A 51 24.93 6.07 -5.42
C LYS A 51 24.34 4.96 -6.32
N LYS A 52 23.78 3.91 -5.73
CA LYS A 52 23.09 2.83 -6.47
C LYS A 52 21.73 3.27 -6.96
N ILE A 53 21.09 4.15 -6.20
CA ILE A 53 19.77 4.73 -6.53
C ILE A 53 19.81 6.26 -6.46
N LYS A 54 18.90 6.91 -7.18
CA LYS A 54 18.77 8.38 -7.16
C LYS A 54 17.95 8.80 -5.95
N LYS A 55 18.32 9.93 -5.33
CA LYS A 55 17.50 10.53 -4.27
C LYS A 55 16.13 10.90 -4.84
N GLN A 56 15.08 10.27 -4.32
CA GLN A 56 13.71 10.58 -4.71
C GLN A 56 13.28 11.93 -4.10
N LYS A 57 12.36 12.62 -4.78
CA LYS A 57 11.77 13.86 -4.29
C LYS A 57 10.87 13.52 -3.09
N ALA A 58 11.03 14.25 -1.98
CA ALA A 58 10.13 14.13 -0.85
C ALA A 58 8.71 14.48 -1.28
N LEU A 59 7.77 13.57 -1.03
CA LEU A 59 6.35 13.78 -1.24
C LEU A 59 5.75 14.46 0.00
N PRO A 60 4.67 15.23 -0.16
CA PRO A 60 3.95 15.78 0.99
C PRO A 60 3.38 14.64 1.86
N PRO A 61 3.16 14.90 3.16
CA PRO A 61 2.44 13.97 4.03
C PRO A 61 1.07 13.61 3.42
N ILE A 62 0.65 12.35 3.58
CA ILE A 62 -0.68 11.90 3.16
C ILE A 62 -1.72 12.60 4.04
N SER A 63 -2.57 13.41 3.41
CA SER A 63 -3.66 14.12 4.05
C SER A 63 -4.82 13.19 4.41
N GLU A 64 -5.69 13.59 5.34
CA GLU A 64 -6.89 12.81 5.68
C GLU A 64 -7.85 12.67 4.49
N ASP A 65 -7.91 13.68 3.61
CA ASP A 65 -8.74 13.66 2.40
C ASP A 65 -8.30 12.59 1.38
N GLU A 66 -7.03 12.16 1.45
CA GLU A 66 -6.47 11.10 0.61
C GLU A 66 -6.74 9.69 1.16
N LYS A 67 -7.33 9.56 2.35
CA LYS A 67 -7.62 8.29 3.01
C LYS A 67 -9.09 7.92 2.80
N PRO A 68 -9.44 7.15 1.75
CA PRO A 68 -10.84 6.85 1.43
C PRO A 68 -11.54 6.00 2.50
N PHE A 69 -10.79 5.33 3.37
CA PHE A 69 -11.33 4.50 4.44
C PHE A 69 -10.32 4.29 5.59
N GLU A 70 -10.86 3.84 6.72
CA GLU A 70 -10.08 3.41 7.89
C GLU A 70 -9.38 2.06 7.64
N LEU A 71 -8.07 2.02 7.88
CA LEU A 71 -7.27 0.83 7.73
C LEU A 71 -7.43 -0.14 8.92
N PRO A 72 -7.23 -1.44 8.69
CA PRO A 72 -7.11 -2.40 9.79
C PRO A 72 -5.90 -2.10 10.70
N SER A 73 -5.91 -2.68 11.91
CA SER A 73 -4.79 -2.57 12.84
C SER A 73 -3.49 -3.06 12.18
N GLY A 74 -2.40 -2.33 12.39
CA GLY A 74 -1.08 -2.65 11.85
C GLY A 74 -0.86 -2.21 10.40
N TRP A 75 -1.88 -1.79 9.66
CA TRP A 75 -1.71 -1.25 8.30
C TRP A 75 -1.40 0.25 8.34
N GLU A 76 -0.66 0.73 7.34
CA GLU A 76 -0.31 2.15 7.22
C GLU A 76 -0.41 2.60 5.75
N TRP A 77 -1.00 3.77 5.55
CA TRP A 77 -1.00 4.43 4.24
C TRP A 77 0.41 4.92 3.94
N CYS A 78 0.93 4.59 2.77
CA CYS A 78 2.21 5.09 2.25
C CYS A 78 2.11 5.43 0.77
N HIS A 79 3.03 6.25 0.27
CA HIS A 79 3.12 6.52 -1.15
C HIS A 79 3.83 5.36 -1.85
N LEU A 80 3.49 5.11 -3.12
CA LEU A 80 4.14 4.05 -3.89
C LEU A 80 5.69 4.14 -3.91
N PRO A 81 6.30 5.35 -4.01
CA PRO A 81 7.74 5.49 -3.93
C PRO A 81 8.34 5.17 -2.55
N ASP A 82 7.54 5.08 -1.48
CA ASP A 82 8.03 4.69 -0.15
C ASP A 82 8.35 3.20 -0.11
N LEU A 83 7.61 2.37 -0.85
CA LEU A 83 7.80 0.91 -0.91
C LEU A 83 9.00 0.47 -1.76
N GLY A 84 9.33 1.21 -2.83
CA GLY A 84 10.39 0.77 -3.74
C GLY A 84 10.71 1.72 -4.88
N GLU A 85 11.57 1.28 -5.78
CA GLU A 85 11.83 2.00 -7.04
C GLU A 85 10.97 1.44 -8.17
N LEU A 86 10.20 2.32 -8.81
CA LEU A 86 9.48 1.96 -10.02
C LEU A 86 10.42 2.11 -11.23
N ALA A 87 10.98 1.00 -11.69
CA ALA A 87 11.71 0.96 -12.95
C ALA A 87 10.73 0.66 -14.11
N ARG A 88 10.79 1.45 -15.18
CA ARG A 88 10.13 1.06 -16.43
C ARG A 88 10.88 -0.11 -17.04
N GLY A 89 10.16 -1.16 -17.43
CA GLY A 89 10.74 -2.25 -18.23
C GLY A 89 11.31 -1.71 -19.54
N LYS A 90 12.42 -2.29 -20.01
CA LYS A 90 12.97 -1.96 -21.34
C LYS A 90 12.05 -2.59 -22.39
N SER A 91 11.17 -1.80 -22.98
CA SER A 91 10.42 -2.23 -24.18
C SER A 91 11.42 -2.45 -25.31
N LYS A 92 11.51 -3.68 -25.82
CA LYS A 92 12.27 -4.01 -27.03
C LYS A 92 11.31 -4.00 -28.22
N HIS A 93 10.91 -2.83 -28.70
CA HIS A 93 10.30 -2.64 -30.01
C HIS A 93 11.05 -1.52 -30.73
#